data_AF-A0A923X323-F1
#
_entry.id   AF-A0A923X323-F1
#
_cell.length_a   1.000
_cell.length_b   1.000
_cell.length_c   1.000
_cell.angle_alpha   90.00
_cell.angle_beta   90.00
_cell.angle_gamma   90.00
#
_symmetry.space_group_name_H-M   'P 1'
#
loop_
_entity.id
_entity.type
_entity.pdbx_description
1 polymer ?
#
loop_
_entity_poly.entity_id
_entity_poly.type
_entity_poly.pdbx_seq_one_letter_code
_entity_poly.pdbx_strand_id
1 'polypeptide(L)'
;MKTFTGTLTWISHGTFLLETGGGTRILVDGFVDSSPTTPDALKGDGLGALDYIFVTHGHVDHVADVAAHQHRTGATVYAIVELAGWLGAQGIASDKLVGFNKGGTVEAGDARVTMVDAKHSSSTPDGAYAGDPAGFVFELADGYTIYFSGDTTVFSDMALIGELYEPELAVLPIGDFYTMGPR
;
A
#
# COMPACT_ATOMS: atom_id res chain seq x y z
N MET A 1 11.60 20.21 9.01
CA MET A 1 11.62 19.21 7.94
C MET A 1 12.54 18.09 8.39
N LYS A 2 11.95 16.94 8.69
CA LYS A 2 12.69 15.72 9.03
C LYS A 2 13.44 15.23 7.79
N THR A 3 14.61 14.62 7.95
CA THR A 3 15.39 14.10 6.82
C THR A 3 14.98 12.66 6.55
N PHE A 4 14.48 12.37 5.35
CA PHE A 4 14.21 11.00 4.92
C PHE A 4 15.54 10.26 4.68
N THR A 5 15.76 9.17 5.40
CA THR A 5 16.99 8.35 5.29
C THR A 5 16.83 7.09 4.44
N GLY A 6 15.64 6.87 3.88
CA GLY A 6 15.33 5.74 3.01
C GLY A 6 15.26 6.07 1.52
N THR A 7 14.65 5.18 0.74
CA THR A 7 14.31 5.41 -0.66
C THR A 7 12.83 5.13 -0.90
N LEU A 8 12.21 5.93 -1.76
CA LEU A 8 10.87 5.68 -2.26
C LEU A 8 10.93 5.61 -3.78
N THR A 9 10.56 4.46 -4.34
CA THR A 9 10.58 4.20 -5.77
C THR A 9 9.16 4.04 -6.27
N TRP A 10 8.74 4.88 -7.22
CA TRP A 10 7.52 4.64 -7.98
C TRP A 10 7.77 3.52 -8.99
N ILE A 11 6.98 2.45 -8.93
CA ILE A 11 7.14 1.27 -9.78
C ILE A 11 6.24 1.37 -11.00
N SER A 12 4.95 1.54 -10.77
CA SER A 12 3.92 1.67 -11.80
C SER A 12 2.61 2.09 -11.14
N HIS A 13 1.69 2.73 -11.88
CA HIS A 13 0.33 3.04 -11.39
C HIS A 13 0.31 3.62 -9.95
N GLY A 14 -0.38 2.97 -9.01
CA GLY A 14 -0.36 3.25 -7.56
C GLY A 14 0.65 2.41 -6.76
N THR A 15 1.53 1.65 -7.40
CA THR A 15 2.50 0.76 -6.78
C THR A 15 3.83 1.47 -6.47
N PHE A 16 4.26 1.39 -5.21
CA PHE A 16 5.50 1.99 -4.72
C PHE A 16 6.32 0.99 -3.90
N LEU A 17 7.64 1.04 -4.05
CA LEU A 17 8.59 0.34 -3.18
C LEU A 17 9.24 1.35 -2.23
N LEU A 18 8.99 1.17 -0.94
CA LEU A 18 9.64 1.91 0.14
C LEU A 18 10.75 1.05 0.74
N GLU A 19 11.97 1.58 0.79
CA GLU A 19 13.04 1.04 1.62
C GLU A 19 13.32 2.04 2.75
N THR A 20 13.13 1.64 4.00
CA THR A 20 13.36 2.50 5.16
C THR A 20 14.86 2.67 5.44
N GLY A 21 15.22 3.66 6.27
CA GLY A 21 16.62 3.85 6.69
C GLY A 21 17.19 2.66 7.47
N GLY A 22 16.36 1.87 8.14
CA GLY A 22 16.74 0.61 8.79
C GLY A 22 16.79 -0.59 7.86
N GLY A 23 16.45 -0.42 6.58
CA GLY A 23 16.55 -1.45 5.54
C GLY A 23 15.31 -2.31 5.35
N THR A 24 14.17 -1.99 5.99
CA THR A 24 12.90 -2.67 5.75
C THR A 24 12.38 -2.33 4.36
N ARG A 25 12.04 -3.34 3.57
CA ARG A 25 11.52 -3.18 2.20
C ARG A 25 10.03 -3.49 2.15
N ILE A 26 9.25 -2.49 1.77
CA ILE A 26 7.79 -2.52 1.79
C ILE A 26 7.25 -2.18 0.40
N LEU A 27 6.41 -3.07 -0.12
CA LEU A 27 5.63 -2.79 -1.33
C LEU A 27 4.24 -2.24 -0.94
N VAL A 28 3.86 -1.09 -1.46
CA VAL A 28 2.49 -0.57 -1.36
C VAL A 28 1.80 -0.85 -2.68
N ASP A 29 0.72 -1.64 -2.62
CA ASP A 29 -0.03 -2.24 -3.73
C ASP A 29 0.81 -3.16 -4.63
N GLY A 30 0.24 -4.27 -5.09
CA GLY A 30 0.95 -5.30 -5.84
C GLY A 30 0.53 -5.37 -7.30
N PHE A 31 0.76 -4.30 -8.09
CA PHE A 31 0.52 -4.29 -9.54
C PHE A 31 1.82 -4.00 -10.29
N VAL A 32 2.61 -5.06 -10.48
CA VAL A 32 4.00 -5.01 -10.93
C VAL A 32 4.15 -5.81 -12.21
N ASP A 33 3.98 -7.12 -12.15
CA ASP A 33 4.16 -8.03 -13.29
C ASP A 33 3.08 -7.81 -14.35
N SER A 34 1.84 -7.68 -13.89
CA SER A 34 0.64 -7.49 -14.71
C SER A 34 0.51 -6.07 -15.26
N SER A 35 1.23 -5.10 -14.68
CA SER A 35 1.17 -3.71 -15.12
C SER A 35 1.90 -3.50 -16.45
N PRO A 36 1.27 -2.78 -17.42
CA PRO A 36 1.88 -2.47 -18.70
C PRO A 36 2.96 -1.39 -18.62
N THR A 37 3.03 -0.64 -17.51
CA THR A 37 3.96 0.48 -17.34
C THR A 37 5.16 0.15 -16.46
N THR A 38 5.13 -1.00 -15.76
CA THR A 38 6.30 -1.48 -15.00
C THR A 38 7.46 -1.78 -15.95
N PRO A 39 8.66 -1.20 -15.72
CA PRO A 39 9.87 -1.58 -16.45
C PRO A 39 10.17 -3.07 -16.32
N ASP A 40 10.52 -3.75 -17.42
CA ASP A 40 10.78 -5.20 -17.44
C ASP A 40 11.81 -5.65 -16.39
N ALA A 41 12.81 -4.81 -16.11
CA ALA A 41 13.85 -5.09 -15.11
C ALA A 41 13.33 -5.18 -13.67
N LEU A 42 12.12 -4.66 -13.38
CA LEU A 42 11.49 -4.71 -12.07
C LEU A 42 10.48 -5.86 -11.92
N LYS A 43 10.15 -6.56 -13.02
CA LYS A 43 9.20 -7.68 -13.02
C LYS A 43 9.83 -8.98 -12.50
N GLY A 44 8.99 -9.93 -12.11
CA GLY A 44 9.40 -11.22 -11.55
C GLY A 44 10.15 -11.02 -10.24
N ASP A 45 11.43 -11.41 -10.26
CA ASP A 45 12.35 -11.25 -9.11
C ASP A 45 13.06 -9.88 -9.10
N GLY A 46 12.75 -8.99 -10.07
CA GLY A 46 13.42 -7.70 -10.26
C GLY A 46 13.29 -6.72 -9.09
N LEU A 47 12.22 -6.82 -8.29
CA LEU A 47 12.07 -6.06 -7.05
C LEU A 47 12.97 -6.55 -5.90
N GLY A 48 13.59 -7.73 -6.03
CA GLY A 48 14.36 -8.35 -4.96
C GLY A 48 13.51 -8.75 -3.75
N ALA A 49 14.14 -8.78 -2.57
CA ALA A 49 13.46 -9.15 -1.33
C ALA A 49 12.43 -8.09 -0.90
N LEU A 50 11.35 -8.56 -0.30
CA LEU A 50 10.30 -7.74 0.33
C LEU A 50 10.03 -8.33 1.72
N ASP A 51 9.95 -7.46 2.72
CA ASP A 51 9.58 -7.86 4.08
C ASP A 51 8.07 -7.78 4.27
N TYR A 52 7.44 -6.75 3.67
CA TYR A 52 6.03 -6.44 3.84
C TYR A 52 5.37 -5.99 2.54
N ILE A 53 4.07 -6.26 2.42
CA ILE A 53 3.21 -5.75 1.36
C ILE A 53 1.97 -5.13 2.02
N PHE A 54 1.64 -3.89 1.70
CA PHE A 54 0.42 -3.21 2.15
C PHE A 54 -0.51 -2.99 0.97
N VAL A 55 -1.78 -3.38 1.09
CA VAL A 55 -2.75 -3.31 -0.01
C VAL A 55 -3.88 -2.36 0.36
N THR A 56 -4.05 -1.31 -0.45
CA THR A 56 -4.98 -0.19 -0.20
C THR A 56 -6.43 -0.59 -0.41
N HIS A 57 -6.73 -1.34 -1.49
CA HIS A 57 -8.07 -1.78 -1.83
C HIS A 57 -8.07 -2.92 -2.86
N GLY A 58 -9.26 -3.45 -3.16
CA GLY A 58 -9.42 -4.72 -3.89
C GLY A 58 -9.31 -4.70 -5.41
N HIS A 59 -9.19 -3.54 -6.06
CA HIS A 59 -9.20 -3.49 -7.53
C HIS A 59 -7.95 -4.15 -8.15
N VAL A 60 -8.11 -4.63 -9.38
CA VAL A 60 -7.09 -5.46 -10.08
C VAL A 60 -5.74 -4.76 -10.21
N ASP A 61 -5.75 -3.46 -10.47
CA ASP A 61 -4.60 -2.56 -10.58
C ASP A 61 -3.91 -2.27 -9.23
N HIS A 62 -4.36 -2.91 -8.15
CA HIS A 62 -3.75 -2.88 -6.83
C HIS A 62 -3.44 -4.27 -6.26
N VAL A 63 -4.13 -5.33 -6.72
CA VAL A 63 -4.03 -6.68 -6.12
C VAL A 63 -3.43 -7.76 -7.02
N ALA A 64 -3.32 -7.53 -8.34
CA ALA A 64 -3.09 -8.62 -9.31
C ALA A 64 -1.89 -9.52 -9.00
N ASP A 65 -0.79 -8.95 -8.51
CA ASP A 65 0.49 -9.65 -8.31
C ASP A 65 0.86 -9.79 -6.82
N VAL A 66 -0.03 -9.42 -5.89
CA VAL A 66 0.24 -9.48 -4.43
C VAL A 66 0.63 -10.89 -3.99
N ALA A 67 -0.18 -11.89 -4.36
CA ALA A 67 0.09 -13.29 -3.99
C ALA A 67 1.40 -13.81 -4.61
N ALA A 68 1.68 -13.45 -5.87
CA ALA A 68 2.92 -13.85 -6.55
C ALA A 68 4.16 -13.27 -5.87
N HIS A 69 4.16 -11.98 -5.53
CA HIS A 69 5.26 -11.37 -4.77
C HIS A 69 5.37 -11.91 -3.35
N GLN A 70 4.25 -12.17 -2.68
CA GLN A 70 4.24 -12.80 -1.36
C GLN A 70 4.91 -14.18 -1.42
N HIS A 71 4.57 -15.02 -2.39
CA HIS A 71 5.16 -16.36 -2.53
C HIS A 71 6.65 -16.32 -2.88
N ARG A 72 7.09 -15.39 -3.73
CA ARG A 72 8.50 -15.23 -4.10
C ARG A 72 9.37 -14.82 -2.91
N THR A 73 8.86 -13.94 -2.06
CA THR A 73 9.68 -13.24 -1.05
C THR A 73 9.44 -13.72 0.38
N GLY A 74 8.28 -14.32 0.66
CA GLY A 74 7.84 -14.65 2.01
C GLY A 74 7.40 -13.44 2.83
N ALA A 75 7.14 -12.30 2.19
CA ALA A 75 6.67 -11.07 2.82
C ALA A 75 5.37 -11.29 3.61
N THR A 76 5.17 -10.48 4.65
CA THR A 76 3.87 -10.43 5.36
C THR A 76 2.97 -9.41 4.69
N VAL A 77 1.73 -9.80 4.40
CA VAL A 77 0.75 -8.97 3.70
C VAL A 77 -0.24 -8.38 4.68
N TYR A 78 -0.46 -7.08 4.56
CA TYR A 78 -1.40 -6.29 5.34
C TYR A 78 -2.49 -5.73 4.42
N ALA A 79 -3.74 -5.92 4.81
CA ALA A 79 -4.90 -5.38 4.09
C ALA A 79 -6.07 -5.18 5.06
N ILE A 80 -7.13 -4.52 4.58
CA ILE A 80 -8.39 -4.50 5.33
C ILE A 80 -8.94 -5.92 5.49
N VAL A 81 -9.60 -6.21 6.61
CA VAL A 81 -10.00 -7.58 7.03
C VAL A 81 -10.61 -8.41 5.90
N GLU A 82 -11.54 -7.85 5.15
CA GLU A 82 -12.24 -8.54 4.06
C GLU A 82 -11.31 -8.85 2.88
N LEU A 83 -10.50 -7.88 2.45
CA LEU A 83 -9.50 -8.08 1.40
C LEU A 83 -8.43 -9.09 1.84
N ALA A 84 -8.00 -9.05 3.10
CA ALA A 84 -7.09 -10.06 3.64
C ALA A 84 -7.73 -11.47 3.54
N GLY A 85 -9.00 -11.62 3.88
CA GLY A 85 -9.73 -12.88 3.68
C GLY A 85 -9.70 -13.36 2.23
N TRP A 86 -9.93 -12.46 1.27
CA TRP A 86 -9.85 -12.80 -0.16
C TRP A 86 -8.43 -13.16 -0.61
N LEU A 87 -7.40 -12.43 -0.17
CA LEU A 87 -6.00 -12.74 -0.46
C LEU A 87 -5.57 -14.10 0.10
N GLY A 88 -6.14 -14.51 1.23
CA GLY A 88 -5.96 -15.87 1.76
C GLY A 88 -6.55 -16.94 0.83
N ALA A 89 -7.70 -16.66 0.20
CA ALA A 89 -8.28 -17.53 -0.83
C ALA A 89 -7.44 -17.56 -2.12
N GLN A 90 -6.60 -16.54 -2.37
CA GLN A 90 -5.59 -16.54 -3.44
C GLN A 90 -4.31 -17.32 -3.08
N GLY A 91 -4.28 -18.00 -1.93
CA GLY A 91 -3.20 -18.89 -1.54
C GLY A 91 -2.10 -18.27 -0.68
N ILE A 92 -2.33 -17.08 -0.11
CA ILE A 92 -1.42 -16.50 0.89
C ILE A 92 -1.63 -17.22 2.23
N ALA A 93 -0.54 -17.70 2.83
CA ALA A 93 -0.61 -18.41 4.10
C ALA A 93 -1.09 -17.50 5.24
N SER A 94 -1.92 -18.04 6.15
CA SER A 94 -2.57 -17.27 7.21
C SER A 94 -1.60 -16.65 8.23
N ASP A 95 -0.40 -17.23 8.39
CA ASP A 95 0.67 -16.69 9.24
C ASP A 95 1.47 -15.57 8.54
N LYS A 96 1.22 -15.34 7.25
CA LYS A 96 1.80 -14.27 6.42
C LYS A 96 0.77 -13.25 5.97
N LEU A 97 -0.41 -13.26 6.57
CA LEU A 97 -1.53 -12.42 6.18
C LEU A 97 -2.21 -11.84 7.41
N VAL A 98 -2.26 -10.51 7.46
CA VAL A 98 -2.82 -9.77 8.58
C VAL A 98 -3.94 -8.86 8.07
N GLY A 99 -5.16 -9.20 8.47
CA GLY A 99 -6.31 -8.31 8.34
C GLY A 99 -6.36 -7.33 9.51
N PHE A 100 -6.41 -6.04 9.21
CA PHE A 100 -6.63 -4.97 10.20
C PHE A 100 -7.61 -3.93 9.64
N ASN A 101 -7.89 -2.85 10.37
CA ASN A 101 -8.92 -1.89 9.95
C ASN A 101 -8.52 -0.44 10.23
N LYS A 102 -9.27 0.50 9.65
CA LYS A 102 -9.06 1.95 9.73
C LYS A 102 -8.97 2.41 11.19
N GLY A 103 -8.02 3.29 11.47
CA GLY A 103 -7.65 3.73 12.81
C GLY A 103 -6.75 2.75 13.58
N GLY A 104 -6.54 1.54 13.07
CA GLY A 104 -5.59 0.59 13.63
C GLY A 104 -4.17 0.84 13.12
N THR A 105 -3.19 0.61 13.99
CA THR A 105 -1.75 0.70 13.68
C THR A 105 -1.10 -0.68 13.83
N VAL A 106 -0.24 -1.03 12.88
CA VAL A 106 0.60 -2.25 12.93
C VAL A 106 2.08 -1.87 12.89
N GLU A 107 2.92 -2.75 13.41
CA GLU A 107 4.38 -2.64 13.33
C GLU A 107 4.88 -3.46 12.13
N ALA A 108 5.70 -2.87 11.28
CA ALA A 108 6.29 -3.49 10.10
C ALA A 108 7.79 -3.14 10.03
N GLY A 109 8.62 -3.99 10.66
CA GLY A 109 10.05 -3.75 10.76
C GLY A 109 10.34 -2.52 11.62
N ASP A 110 10.95 -1.50 11.02
CA ASP A 110 11.25 -0.20 11.63
C ASP A 110 10.23 0.91 11.25
N ALA A 111 9.03 0.51 10.82
CA ALA A 111 7.91 1.42 10.53
C ALA A 111 6.66 1.06 11.35
N ARG A 112 5.92 2.10 11.77
CA ARG A 112 4.56 1.98 12.30
C ARG A 112 3.59 2.42 11.22
N VAL A 113 2.60 1.59 10.90
CA VAL A 113 1.71 1.83 9.77
C VAL A 113 0.27 1.90 10.24
N THR A 114 -0.36 3.06 10.08
CA THR A 114 -1.75 3.30 10.46
C THR A 114 -2.63 3.31 9.22
N MET A 115 -3.70 2.50 9.23
CA MET A 115 -4.69 2.52 8.15
C MET A 115 -5.63 3.72 8.34
N VAL A 116 -5.81 4.51 7.29
CA VAL A 116 -6.67 5.71 7.28
C VAL A 116 -7.76 5.61 6.21
N ASP A 117 -8.77 6.47 6.31
CA ASP A 117 -9.88 6.45 5.37
C ASP A 117 -9.45 6.84 3.95
N ALA A 118 -10.15 6.29 2.95
CA ALA A 118 -10.09 6.69 1.56
C ALA A 118 -11.51 6.68 0.97
N LYS A 119 -11.78 7.50 -0.04
CA LYS A 119 -13.09 7.60 -0.70
C LYS A 119 -13.02 7.08 -2.12
N HIS A 120 -13.31 5.78 -2.28
CA HIS A 120 -13.32 5.06 -3.54
C HIS A 120 -14.22 3.81 -3.47
N SER A 121 -14.30 2.99 -4.52
CA SER A 121 -14.86 1.64 -4.43
C SER A 121 -13.80 0.60 -4.09
N SER A 122 -14.22 -0.55 -3.56
CA SER A 122 -13.33 -1.67 -3.30
C SER A 122 -14.07 -2.99 -3.53
N SER A 123 -13.78 -3.62 -4.64
CA SER A 123 -14.24 -4.96 -5.00
C SER A 123 -13.09 -5.72 -5.65
N THR A 124 -13.04 -7.02 -5.43
CA THR A 124 -12.01 -7.90 -6.00
C THR A 124 -12.26 -8.16 -7.49
N PRO A 125 -11.25 -8.66 -8.24
CA PRO A 125 -11.39 -8.94 -9.67
C PRO A 125 -12.49 -9.94 -10.04
N ASP A 126 -12.86 -10.84 -9.11
CA ASP A 126 -13.96 -11.79 -9.23
C ASP A 126 -15.32 -11.23 -8.76
N GLY A 127 -15.36 -9.94 -8.39
CA GLY A 127 -16.57 -9.21 -8.01
C GLY A 127 -17.00 -9.39 -6.55
N ALA A 128 -16.16 -9.98 -5.70
CA ALA A 128 -16.46 -10.10 -4.26
C ALA A 128 -16.24 -8.76 -3.52
N TYR A 129 -16.92 -8.63 -2.37
CA TYR A 129 -16.72 -7.50 -1.47
C TYR A 129 -15.32 -7.58 -0.84
N ALA A 130 -14.57 -6.49 -0.95
CA ALA A 130 -13.18 -6.41 -0.49
C ALA A 130 -12.99 -5.51 0.74
N GLY A 131 -14.08 -5.18 1.44
CA GLY A 131 -14.03 -4.17 2.50
C GLY A 131 -14.15 -2.76 1.92
N ASP A 132 -13.76 -1.77 2.71
CA ASP A 132 -13.62 -0.39 2.23
C ASP A 132 -12.22 -0.13 1.68
N PRO A 133 -12.05 0.83 0.74
CA PRO A 133 -10.73 1.32 0.40
C PRO A 133 -10.10 2.06 1.58
N ALA A 134 -8.77 2.06 1.63
CA ALA A 134 -7.99 2.73 2.66
C ALA A 134 -6.70 3.34 2.12
N GLY A 135 -6.21 4.34 2.85
CA GLY A 135 -4.83 4.81 2.77
C GLY A 135 -4.00 4.30 3.94
N PHE A 136 -2.70 4.62 3.92
CA PHE A 136 -1.75 4.27 4.97
C PHE A 136 -0.85 5.44 5.31
N VAL A 137 -0.67 5.67 6.61
CA VAL A 137 0.36 6.56 7.14
C VAL A 137 1.49 5.70 7.71
N PHE A 138 2.68 5.84 7.15
CA PHE A 138 3.90 5.20 7.61
C PHE A 138 4.70 6.18 8.45
N GLU A 139 4.85 5.91 9.74
CA GLU A 139 5.78 6.60 10.64
C GLU A 139 7.06 5.77 10.72
N LEU A 140 8.17 6.30 10.23
CA LEU A 140 9.46 5.61 10.21
C LEU A 140 10.24 5.84 11.51
N ALA A 141 11.21 4.97 11.81
CA ALA A 141 12.03 5.08 13.02
C ALA A 141 12.84 6.39 13.14
N ASP A 142 13.16 7.05 12.03
CA ASP A 142 13.78 8.39 12.00
C ASP A 142 12.77 9.53 12.22
N GLY A 143 11.50 9.18 12.45
CA GLY A 143 10.37 10.08 12.64
C GLY A 143 9.79 10.63 11.34
N TYR A 144 10.36 10.32 10.18
CA TYR A 144 9.80 10.73 8.88
C TYR A 144 8.46 10.04 8.66
N THR A 145 7.46 10.79 8.19
CA THR A 145 6.10 10.28 8.00
C THR A 145 5.69 10.39 6.54
N ILE A 146 5.19 9.28 5.97
CA ILE A 146 4.75 9.18 4.58
C ILE A 146 3.28 8.78 4.54
N TYR A 147 2.44 9.53 3.83
CA TYR A 147 1.05 9.20 3.59
C TYR A 147 0.85 8.66 2.17
N PHE A 148 0.36 7.43 2.05
CA PHE A 148 -0.13 6.86 0.80
C PHE A 148 -1.66 6.87 0.83
N SER A 149 -2.30 7.61 -0.07
CA SER A 149 -3.77 7.71 -0.03
C SER A 149 -4.51 6.52 -0.62
N GLY A 150 -3.82 5.68 -1.39
CA GLY A 150 -4.46 4.80 -2.36
C GLY A 150 -5.29 5.61 -3.36
N ASP A 151 -6.25 4.95 -4.00
CA ASP A 151 -7.24 5.61 -4.83
C ASP A 151 -8.28 6.32 -3.95
N THR A 152 -8.43 7.63 -4.15
CA THR A 152 -9.39 8.43 -3.41
C THR A 152 -9.77 9.69 -4.18
N THR A 153 -10.93 10.27 -3.85
CA THR A 153 -11.22 11.70 -4.12
C THR A 153 -10.70 12.59 -2.98
N VAL A 154 -10.84 13.92 -3.11
CA VAL A 154 -10.61 14.85 -2.00
C VAL A 154 -11.78 14.78 -1.00
N PHE A 155 -11.48 14.67 0.29
CA PHE A 155 -12.46 14.66 1.37
C PHE A 155 -11.94 15.41 2.60
N SER A 156 -12.85 15.84 3.48
CA SER A 156 -12.53 16.68 4.65
C SER A 156 -11.47 16.06 5.55
N ASP A 157 -11.52 14.74 5.74
CA ASP A 157 -10.68 14.08 6.73
C ASP A 157 -9.22 13.94 6.28
N MET A 158 -8.90 14.29 5.02
CA MET A 158 -7.50 14.52 4.63
C MET A 158 -6.85 15.64 5.45
N ALA A 159 -7.63 16.65 5.88
CA ALA A 159 -7.13 17.67 6.81
C ALA A 159 -6.84 17.06 8.19
N LEU A 160 -7.70 16.16 8.68
CA LEU A 160 -7.48 15.45 9.95
C LEU A 160 -6.27 14.52 9.88
N ILE A 161 -6.02 13.86 8.75
CA ILE A 161 -4.80 13.08 8.53
C ILE A 161 -3.56 14.00 8.63
N GLY A 162 -3.64 15.21 8.05
CA GLY A 162 -2.61 16.23 8.17
C GLY A 162 -2.36 16.69 9.61
N GLU A 163 -3.41 16.87 10.40
CA GLU A 163 -3.33 17.29 11.81
C GLU A 163 -2.81 16.19 12.74
N LEU A 164 -3.23 14.94 12.53
CA LEU A 164 -2.92 13.83 13.43
C LEU A 164 -1.52 13.26 13.20
N TYR A 165 -1.10 13.15 11.94
CA TYR A 165 0.11 12.42 11.56
C TYR A 165 1.21 13.30 10.98
N GLU A 166 0.89 14.55 10.61
CA GLU A 166 1.83 15.53 10.07
C GLU A 166 2.78 14.92 9.01
N PRO A 167 2.24 14.33 7.91
CA PRO A 167 3.07 13.67 6.91
C PRO A 167 4.02 14.66 6.23
N GLU A 168 5.30 14.29 6.16
CA GLU A 168 6.34 15.07 5.47
C GLU A 168 6.35 14.80 3.96
N LEU A 169 5.78 13.66 3.55
CA LEU A 169 5.55 13.27 2.17
C LEU A 169 4.14 12.70 2.01
N ALA A 170 3.45 13.11 0.94
CA ALA A 170 2.18 12.54 0.55
C ALA A 170 2.24 12.01 -0.89
N VAL A 171 1.77 10.77 -1.08
CA VAL A 171 1.60 10.09 -2.36
C VAL A 171 0.11 10.08 -2.67
N LEU A 172 -0.26 10.85 -3.69
CA LEU A 172 -1.63 11.18 -4.04
C LEU A 172 -1.90 10.83 -5.51
N PRO A 173 -3.05 10.21 -5.85
CA PRO A 173 -3.42 9.98 -7.24
C PRO A 173 -3.72 11.30 -7.95
N ILE A 174 -3.45 11.33 -9.26
CA ILE A 174 -3.61 12.50 -10.13
C ILE A 174 -4.42 12.18 -11.39
N GLY A 175 -5.19 11.10 -11.37
CA GLY A 175 -5.85 10.53 -12.55
C GLY A 175 -7.17 11.19 -12.96
N ASP A 176 -7.83 11.91 -12.05
CA ASP A 176 -9.15 12.58 -12.20
C ASP A 176 -10.34 11.65 -12.54
N PHE A 177 -10.26 10.88 -13.62
CA PHE A 177 -11.40 10.09 -14.11
C PHE A 177 -11.90 9.05 -13.09
N TYR A 178 -10.98 8.36 -12.41
CA TYR A 178 -11.29 7.37 -11.36
C TYR A 178 -10.97 7.87 -9.95
N THR A 179 -10.10 8.88 -9.82
CA THR A 179 -9.53 9.37 -8.56
C THR A 179 -9.54 10.89 -8.52
N MET A 180 -8.99 11.53 -7.49
CA MET A 180 -8.74 12.98 -7.57
C MET A 180 -7.72 13.34 -8.65
N GLY A 181 -7.70 14.62 -9.01
CA GLY A 181 -6.78 15.19 -9.98
C GLY A 181 -6.23 16.55 -9.52
N PRO A 182 -5.10 17.01 -10.10
CA PRO A 182 -4.54 18.33 -9.80
C PRO A 182 -5.56 19.44 -10.10
N ARG A 183 -5.56 20.50 -9.29
CA ARG A 183 -6.39 21.70 -9.47
C ARG A 183 -5.52 22.95 -9.58
#